data_AF-A0A7C1VRD8-F1
#
_entry.id   AF-A0A7C1VRD8-F1
#
_cell.length_a   1.000
_cell.length_b   1.000
_cell.length_c   1.000
_cell.angle_alpha   90.00
_cell.angle_beta   90.00
_cell.angle_gamma   90.00
#
_symmetry.space_group_name_H-M   'P 1'
#
loop_
_entity.id
_entity.type
_entity.pdbx_description
1 polymer ?
#
loop_
_entity_poly.entity_id
_entity_poly.type
_entity_poly.pdbx_seq_one_letter_code
_entity_poly.pdbx_strand_id
1 'polypeptide(L)'
;MENALKKGDAYVWTSQDANVVAADTLLQVRNDSHNMRLVIVRVEVTNGDAVTRYEIHKVTASYTANGTAADEINLGGWGKQAAATAIHDEIGVTQGTVFAEIGAGVVVETYHRDTALVLNEGEAIGVDQVSESGAG
;
A
#
# COMPACT_ATOMS: atom_id res chain seq x y z
N MET A 1 17.71 -5.27 4.12
CA MET A 1 16.94 -4.33 4.95
C MET A 1 17.83 -3.56 5.94
N GLU A 2 18.76 -4.22 6.65
CA GLU A 2 19.62 -3.58 7.67
C GLU A 2 20.40 -2.34 7.18
N ASN A 3 20.89 -2.34 5.93
CA ASN A 3 21.58 -1.17 5.36
C ASN A 3 20.66 0.02 5.03
N ALA A 4 19.37 -0.23 4.73
CA ALA A 4 18.41 0.85 4.47
C ALA A 4 18.03 1.54 5.78
N LEU A 5 17.81 0.77 6.85
CA LEU A 5 17.53 1.30 8.19
C LEU A 5 18.67 2.19 8.70
N LYS A 6 19.92 1.73 8.59
CA LYS A 6 21.11 2.50 9.01
C LYS A 6 21.31 3.80 8.21
N LYS A 7 20.80 3.86 6.98
CA LYS A 7 20.88 5.04 6.10
C LYS A 7 19.66 5.96 6.20
N GLY A 8 18.65 5.59 7.00
CA GLY A 8 17.39 6.33 7.06
C GLY A 8 16.50 6.19 5.82
N ASP A 9 16.70 5.12 5.03
CA ASP A 9 15.97 4.84 3.79
C ASP A 9 14.96 3.70 3.95
N ALA A 10 14.45 3.51 5.18
CA ALA A 10 13.41 2.54 5.49
C ALA A 10 12.17 3.30 5.98
N TYR A 11 11.02 2.98 5.39
CA TYR A 11 9.78 3.72 5.59
C TYR A 11 8.61 2.74 5.77
N VAL A 12 7.60 3.19 6.51
CA VAL A 12 6.28 2.56 6.59
C VAL A 12 5.27 3.62 6.21
N TRP A 13 4.30 3.24 5.39
CA TRP A 13 3.13 4.06 5.09
C TRP A 13 1.91 3.39 5.67
N THR A 14 1.07 4.14 6.37
CA THR A 14 -0.14 3.62 7.01
C THR A 14 -1.36 4.38 6.52
N SER A 15 -2.42 3.62 6.26
CA SER A 15 -3.77 4.13 6.05
C SER A 15 -4.64 3.69 7.23
N GLN A 16 -5.41 4.61 7.79
CA GLN A 16 -6.37 4.34 8.85
C GLN A 16 -7.73 4.91 8.47
N ASP A 17 -8.32 4.44 7.38
CA ASP A 17 -9.71 4.77 7.07
C ASP A 17 -10.67 3.67 7.50
N ALA A 18 -11.69 4.09 8.24
CA ALA A 18 -12.77 3.23 8.74
C ALA A 18 -13.94 3.09 7.75
N ASN A 19 -13.85 3.71 6.57
CA ASN A 19 -14.97 3.76 5.62
C ASN A 19 -14.49 3.61 4.17
N VAL A 20 -13.95 2.44 3.87
CA VAL A 20 -13.45 2.09 2.54
C VAL A 20 -14.56 1.33 1.85
N VAL A 21 -15.13 1.88 0.79
CA VAL A 21 -16.18 1.19 0.02
C VAL A 21 -15.52 0.08 -0.79
N ALA A 22 -16.28 -0.96 -1.14
CA ALA A 22 -15.80 -1.99 -2.04
C ALA A 22 -15.28 -1.36 -3.35
N ALA A 23 -14.08 -1.76 -3.76
CA ALA A 23 -13.29 -1.22 -4.88
C ALA A 23 -12.55 0.12 -4.63
N ASP A 24 -12.54 0.64 -3.41
CA ASP A 24 -11.64 1.74 -3.04
C ASP A 24 -10.22 1.22 -2.77
N THR A 25 -9.25 2.07 -3.08
CA THR A 25 -7.83 1.79 -2.84
C THR A 25 -7.49 2.20 -1.41
N LEU A 26 -7.18 1.22 -0.57
CA LEU A 26 -6.81 1.42 0.84
C LEU A 26 -5.54 2.24 0.98
N LEU A 27 -4.52 1.88 0.18
CA LEU A 27 -3.22 2.52 0.20
C LEU A 27 -2.58 2.36 -1.16
N GLN A 28 -2.05 3.46 -1.66
CA GLN A 28 -1.23 3.51 -2.85
C GLN A 28 0.09 4.19 -2.54
N VAL A 29 1.20 3.62 -3.00
CA VAL A 29 2.54 4.21 -2.83
C VAL A 29 3.28 4.21 -4.17
N ARG A 30 3.54 5.41 -4.70
CA ARG A 30 4.29 5.64 -5.95
C ARG A 30 5.72 6.04 -5.67
N ASN A 31 6.65 5.48 -6.41
CA ASN A 31 8.03 5.94 -6.40
C ASN A 31 8.19 7.20 -7.26
N ASP A 32 8.54 8.33 -6.65
CA ASP A 32 8.82 9.58 -7.36
C ASP A 32 10.33 9.80 -7.55
N SER A 33 11.17 8.86 -7.12
CA SER A 33 12.61 9.00 -7.26
C SER A 33 13.07 8.70 -8.69
N HIS A 34 13.68 9.70 -9.32
CA HIS A 34 14.39 9.54 -10.60
C HIS A 34 15.67 8.70 -10.52
N ASN A 35 16.22 8.53 -9.31
CA ASN A 35 17.58 7.97 -9.12
C ASN A 35 17.59 6.69 -8.27
N MET A 36 16.49 6.35 -7.61
CA MET A 36 16.40 5.21 -6.72
C MET A 36 15.15 4.39 -7.02
N ARG A 37 15.27 3.08 -6.81
CA ARG A 37 14.11 2.18 -6.85
C ARG A 37 13.52 2.08 -5.46
N LEU A 38 12.20 2.08 -5.38
CA LEU A 38 11.49 1.73 -4.16
C LEU A 38 11.27 0.22 -4.14
N VAL A 39 11.68 -0.43 -3.05
CA VAL A 39 11.48 -1.86 -2.84
C VAL A 39 10.44 -2.05 -1.74
N ILE A 40 9.27 -2.54 -2.12
CA ILE A 40 8.25 -2.97 -1.17
C ILE A 40 8.62 -4.37 -0.70
N VAL A 41 8.71 -4.53 0.61
CA VAL A 41 9.16 -5.76 1.27
C VAL A 41 8.03 -6.49 1.97
N ARG A 42 6.98 -5.76 2.34
CA ARG A 42 5.82 -6.29 3.04
C ARG A 42 4.61 -5.39 2.85
N VAL A 43 3.44 -6.01 2.77
CA VAL A 43 2.14 -5.38 2.94
C VAL A 43 1.47 -6.05 4.14
N GLU A 44 0.90 -5.25 5.05
CA GLU A 44 0.13 -5.73 6.19
C GLU A 44 -1.28 -5.12 6.13
N VAL A 45 -2.29 -5.93 6.38
CA VAL A 45 -3.70 -5.52 6.43
C VAL A 45 -4.33 -6.07 7.70
N THR A 46 -5.12 -5.25 8.38
CA THR A 46 -5.96 -5.69 9.49
C THR A 46 -7.40 -5.61 9.02
N ASN A 47 -8.10 -6.75 9.01
CA ASN A 47 -9.48 -6.83 8.52
C ASN A 47 -10.50 -6.43 9.59
N GLY A 48 -11.73 -6.16 9.15
CA GLY A 48 -12.90 -6.09 10.00
C GLY A 48 -13.45 -7.48 10.37
N ASP A 49 -14.69 -7.53 10.85
CA ASP A 49 -15.39 -8.76 11.26
C ASP A 49 -16.12 -9.48 10.10
N ALA A 50 -15.65 -9.29 8.87
CA ALA A 50 -16.22 -9.88 7.66
C ALA A 50 -15.15 -10.56 6.83
N VAL A 51 -15.56 -11.58 6.05
CA VAL A 51 -14.68 -12.19 5.06
C VAL A 51 -14.36 -11.15 4.00
N THR A 52 -13.07 -10.84 3.87
CA THR A 52 -12.58 -9.79 2.99
C THR A 52 -11.42 -10.28 2.15
N ARG A 53 -11.39 -9.83 0.90
CA ARG A 53 -10.27 -10.10 -0.02
C ARG A 53 -9.58 -8.80 -0.37
N TYR A 54 -8.28 -8.76 -0.15
CA TYR A 54 -7.42 -7.65 -0.52
C TYR A 54 -6.59 -8.04 -1.73
N GLU A 55 -6.67 -7.26 -2.80
CA GLU A 55 -5.85 -7.41 -4.00
C GLU A 55 -4.67 -6.44 -3.93
N ILE A 56 -3.48 -6.91 -4.27
CA ILE A 56 -2.26 -6.11 -4.29
C ILE A 56 -1.80 -5.98 -5.73
N HIS A 57 -1.74 -4.74 -6.20
CA HIS A 57 -1.52 -4.41 -7.59
C HIS A 57 -0.17 -3.74 -7.82
N LYS A 58 0.41 -4.00 -9.00
CA LYS A 58 1.47 -3.17 -9.54
C LYS A 58 0.86 -2.21 -10.55
N VAL A 59 0.91 -0.92 -10.22
CA VAL A 59 0.41 0.16 -11.06
C VAL A 59 1.57 0.70 -11.90
N THR A 60 1.46 0.55 -13.22
CA THR A 60 2.46 1.06 -14.17
C THR A 60 1.92 2.16 -15.06
N ALA A 61 0.61 2.38 -15.04
CA ALA A 61 -0.01 3.48 -15.76
C ALA A 61 0.25 4.79 -14.99
N SER A 62 0.54 5.86 -15.74
CA SER A 62 0.58 7.19 -15.15
C SER A 62 -0.79 7.57 -14.60
N TYR A 63 -0.81 8.09 -13.38
CA TYR A 63 -2.01 8.59 -12.73
C TYR A 63 -1.67 9.86 -11.95
N THR A 64 -2.68 10.69 -11.76
CA THR A 64 -2.62 11.84 -10.86
C THR A 64 -3.28 11.44 -9.56
N ALA A 65 -2.45 11.36 -8.53
CA ALA A 65 -2.84 11.36 -7.12
C ALA A 65 -3.98 12.35 -6.81
N ASN A 66 -5.09 11.87 -6.24
CA ASN A 66 -6.25 12.67 -5.88
C ASN A 66 -6.88 12.32 -4.52
N GLY A 67 -6.44 11.25 -3.86
CA GLY A 67 -6.87 10.87 -2.51
C GLY A 67 -6.19 11.69 -1.42
N THR A 68 -6.29 11.19 -0.18
CA THR A 68 -5.71 11.84 1.00
C THR A 68 -4.28 11.35 1.25
N ALA A 69 -3.36 12.22 1.63
CA ALA A 69 -1.98 11.82 1.92
C ALA A 69 -1.93 10.84 3.10
N ALA A 70 -1.29 9.69 2.90
CA ALA A 70 -1.12 8.68 3.94
C ALA A 70 -0.03 9.08 4.93
N ASP A 71 -0.12 8.56 6.15
CA ASP A 71 0.91 8.78 7.17
C ASP A 71 2.20 8.05 6.81
N GLU A 72 3.33 8.76 6.85
CA GLU A 72 4.67 8.21 6.61
C GLU A 72 5.49 8.18 7.91
N ILE A 73 6.14 7.04 8.16
CA ILE A 73 7.06 6.85 9.28
C ILE A 73 8.44 6.47 8.74
N ASN A 74 9.44 7.33 8.98
CA ASN A 74 10.84 7.01 8.74
C ASN A 74 11.39 6.10 9.86
N LEU A 75 11.58 4.81 9.56
CA LEU A 75 12.04 3.82 10.54
C LEU A 75 13.48 4.04 10.98
N GLY A 76 14.28 4.78 10.21
CA GLY A 76 15.64 5.13 10.62
C GLY A 76 15.66 6.21 11.72
N GLY A 77 14.57 6.96 11.91
CA GLY A 77 14.47 8.03 12.90
C GLY A 77 15.17 9.34 12.52
N TRP A 78 15.48 9.56 11.23
CA TRP A 78 16.26 10.73 10.78
C TRP A 78 15.38 11.92 10.37
N GLY A 79 14.05 11.78 10.39
CA GLY A 79 13.12 12.80 9.90
C GLY A 79 13.21 13.06 8.40
N LYS A 80 13.86 12.17 7.65
CA LYS A 80 13.95 12.21 6.20
C LYS A 80 12.62 11.77 5.60
N GLN A 81 12.11 12.51 4.63
CA GLN A 81 10.95 12.11 3.84
C GLN A 81 11.36 11.17 2.70
N ALA A 82 10.53 10.18 2.41
CA ALA A 82 10.73 9.34 1.25
C ALA A 82 10.56 10.16 -0.05
N ALA A 83 11.28 9.76 -1.09
CA ALA A 83 11.00 10.22 -2.46
C ALA A 83 9.85 9.39 -3.06
N ALA A 84 8.71 9.39 -2.38
CA ALA A 84 7.53 8.63 -2.73
C ALA A 84 6.26 9.42 -2.38
N THR A 85 5.20 9.20 -3.16
CA THR A 85 3.87 9.73 -2.87
C THR A 85 3.02 8.58 -2.35
N ALA A 86 2.53 8.70 -1.12
CA ALA A 86 1.66 7.72 -0.48
C ALA A 86 0.28 8.32 -0.20
N ILE A 87 -0.78 7.63 -0.63
CA ILE A 87 -2.15 8.14 -0.61
C ILE A 87 -3.10 7.03 -0.20
N HIS A 88 -4.13 7.37 0.55
CA HIS A 88 -5.25 6.50 0.87
C HIS A 88 -6.56 7.12 0.38
N ASP A 89 -7.61 6.30 0.31
CA ASP A 89 -8.90 6.70 -0.25
C ASP A 89 -8.77 7.19 -1.71
N GLU A 90 -7.97 6.45 -2.49
CA GLU A 90 -7.80 6.74 -3.92
C GLU A 90 -8.97 6.16 -4.72
N ILE A 91 -9.62 7.03 -5.49
CA ILE A 91 -10.74 6.69 -6.36
C ILE A 91 -10.35 6.89 -7.84
N GLY A 92 -10.81 5.99 -8.70
CA GLY A 92 -10.62 6.12 -10.15
C GLY A 92 -9.21 5.78 -10.66
N VAL A 93 -8.35 5.18 -9.83
CA VAL A 93 -7.05 4.65 -10.25
C VAL A 93 -7.24 3.32 -10.97
N THR A 94 -6.74 3.21 -12.20
CA THR A 94 -6.65 1.89 -12.85
C THR A 94 -5.48 1.12 -12.25
N GLN A 95 -5.78 0.18 -11.36
CA GLN A 95 -4.76 -0.51 -10.57
C GLN A 95 -3.79 -1.38 -11.38
N GLY A 96 -4.09 -1.68 -12.64
CA GLY A 96 -3.24 -2.55 -13.44
C GLY A 96 -3.33 -4.00 -12.98
N THR A 97 -2.19 -4.71 -12.88
CA THR A 97 -2.18 -6.17 -12.66
C THR A 97 -2.10 -6.53 -11.19
N VAL A 98 -2.99 -7.42 -10.74
CA VAL A 98 -2.89 -8.10 -9.44
C VAL A 98 -1.67 -9.01 -9.45
N PHE A 99 -0.76 -8.83 -8.50
CA PHE A 99 0.41 -9.71 -8.37
C PHE A 99 0.41 -10.53 -7.08
N ALA A 100 -0.42 -10.17 -6.10
CA ALA A 100 -0.64 -10.92 -4.88
C ALA A 100 -2.03 -10.63 -4.30
N GLU A 101 -2.50 -11.54 -3.44
CA GLU A 101 -3.76 -11.39 -2.73
C GLU A 101 -3.57 -11.76 -1.25
N ILE A 102 -4.38 -11.17 -0.38
CA ILE A 102 -4.56 -11.55 1.01
C ILE A 102 -6.04 -11.84 1.24
N GLY A 103 -6.36 -13.08 1.61
CA GLY A 103 -7.70 -13.45 2.06
C GLY A 103 -7.77 -13.37 3.58
N ALA A 104 -8.77 -12.65 4.10
CA ALA A 104 -9.02 -12.51 5.52
C ALA A 104 -10.36 -13.18 5.90
N GLY A 105 -10.36 -13.84 7.06
CA GLY A 105 -11.56 -14.48 7.62
C GLY A 105 -12.49 -13.49 8.33
N VAL A 106 -13.41 -14.01 9.15
CA VAL A 106 -14.34 -13.18 9.96
C VAL A 106 -13.75 -12.68 11.28
N VAL A 107 -12.56 -13.15 11.65
CA VAL A 107 -11.89 -12.72 12.88
C VAL A 107 -10.98 -11.55 12.53
N VAL A 108 -11.07 -10.47 13.30
CA VAL A 108 -10.18 -9.31 13.22
C VAL A 108 -8.76 -9.74 13.58
N GLU A 109 -7.90 -9.83 12.57
CA GLU A 109 -6.50 -10.23 12.69
C GLU A 109 -5.64 -9.43 11.70
N THR A 110 -4.34 -9.34 11.98
CA THR A 110 -3.39 -8.76 11.05
C THR A 110 -2.81 -9.85 10.16
N TYR A 111 -3.05 -9.73 8.87
CA TYR A 111 -2.49 -10.58 7.83
C TYR A 111 -1.35 -9.84 7.14
N HIS A 112 -0.33 -10.57 6.73
CA HIS A 112 0.79 -9.99 6.00
C HIS A 112 1.14 -10.79 4.76
N ARG A 113 1.68 -10.07 3.77
CA ARG A 113 2.29 -10.64 2.59
C ARG A 113 3.70 -10.07 2.47
N ASP A 114 4.70 -10.94 2.63
CA ASP A 114 6.06 -10.58 2.27
C ASP A 114 6.16 -10.48 0.74
N THR A 115 6.83 -9.43 0.26
CA THR A 115 6.98 -9.14 -1.16
C THR A 115 8.45 -8.82 -1.48
N ALA A 116 8.76 -8.82 -2.78
CA ALA A 116 10.02 -8.30 -3.30
C ALA A 116 9.72 -7.38 -4.49
N LEU A 117 8.64 -6.60 -4.38
CA LEU A 117 8.18 -5.75 -5.47
C LEU A 117 9.11 -4.56 -5.62
N VAL A 118 9.65 -4.40 -6.82
CA VAL A 118 10.51 -3.28 -7.18
C VAL A 118 9.72 -2.32 -8.06
N LEU A 119 9.70 -1.06 -7.63
CA LEU A 119 9.05 0.06 -8.31
C LEU A 119 10.12 1.01 -8.85
N ASN A 120 10.13 1.18 -10.17
CA ASN A 120 10.88 2.24 -10.84
C ASN A 120 10.13 3.58 -10.73
N GLU A 121 10.75 4.65 -11.22
CA GLU A 121 10.12 5.97 -11.27
C GLU A 121 8.71 5.90 -11.89
N GLY A 122 7.72 6.49 -11.21
CA GLY A 122 6.34 6.57 -11.65
C GLY A 122 5.54 5.28 -11.44
N GLU A 123 6.17 4.15 -11.12
CA GLU A 123 5.47 2.92 -10.76
C GLU A 123 4.98 2.98 -9.30
N ALA A 124 3.83 2.36 -9.05
CA ALA A 124 3.24 2.29 -7.71
C ALA A 124 2.80 0.89 -7.33
N ILE A 125 2.62 0.69 -6.02
CA ILE A 125 1.83 -0.40 -5.45
C ILE A 125 0.46 0.16 -5.07
N GLY A 126 -0.60 -0.59 -5.34
CA GLY A 126 -1.96 -0.32 -4.84
C GLY A 126 -2.48 -1.51 -4.05
N VAL A 127 -3.22 -1.26 -2.98
CA VAL A 127 -3.90 -2.27 -2.18
C VAL A 127 -5.37 -1.96 -2.18
N ASP A 128 -6.17 -2.87 -2.72
CA ASP A 128 -7.61 -2.68 -2.91
C ASP A 128 -8.40 -3.65 -2.02
N GLN A 129 -9.53 -3.18 -1.51
CA GLN A 129 -10.52 -4.04 -0.88
C GLN A 129 -11.59 -4.45 -1.91
N VAL A 130 -11.57 -5.71 -2.34
CA VAL A 130 -12.38 -6.13 -3.51
C VAL A 130 -13.74 -6.71 -3.13
N SER A 131 -13.87 -7.24 -1.92
CA SER A 131 -15.15 -7.71 -1.41
C SER A 131 -15.19 -7.55 0.09
N GLU A 132 -16.23 -6.93 0.61
CA GLU A 132 -16.75 -7.28 1.93
C GLU A 132 -17.89 -8.26 1.70
N SER A 133 -17.78 -9.47 2.25
CA SER A 133 -18.96 -10.30 2.38
C SER A 133 -19.94 -9.58 3.30
N GLY A 134 -20.94 -8.90 2.74
CA GLY A 134 -22.10 -8.45 3.50
C GLY A 134 -22.64 -9.64 4.29
N ALA A 135 -22.69 -9.49 5.62
CA ALA A 135 -23.06 -10.56 6.53
C ALA A 135 -24.37 -11.25 6.09
N GLY A 136 -24.36 -12.59 6.12
CA GLY A 136 -25.59 -13.39 6.19
C GLY A 136 -26.20 -13.34 7.58
#